data_AF-A0A958J1D5-F1
#
_entry.id   AF-A0A958J1D5-F1
#
_cell.length_a   1.000
_cell.length_b   1.000
_cell.length_c   1.000
_cell.angle_alpha   90.00
_cell.angle_beta   90.00
_cell.angle_gamma   90.00
#
_symmetry.space_group_name_H-M   'P 1'
#
loop_
_entity.id
_entity.type
_entity.pdbx_description
1 polymer ?
#
loop_
_entity_poly.entity_id
_entity_poly.type
_entity_poly.pdbx_seq_one_letter_code
_entity_poly.pdbx_strand_id
1 'polypeptide(L)'
;ETVASGLAHADNIAPALLGGIILIRSYDPLDVLQLPAPRELRCVILHPAIEIRTSDTRGKLPESIRLKDALSQVGNFGALVAGLLREDYDLIGRSLHDVIAEPCRSPLIPGFAQIKQAALDAGAFGCSISGSGPSIFAFCTNDDTAIAIGKAMQNACAAHGVESKYYCSRINPVGAVRV
;
A
#
# COMPACT_ATOMS: atom_id res chain seq x y z
N GLU A 1 -17.35 -7.50 0.91
CA GLU A 1 -16.72 -7.23 -0.40
C GLU A 1 -17.70 -7.19 -1.56
N THR A 2 -18.37 -8.27 -1.98
CA THR A 2 -19.32 -8.22 -3.12
C THR A 2 -20.44 -7.19 -2.92
N VAL A 3 -20.95 -7.08 -1.70
CA VAL A 3 -21.99 -6.10 -1.30
C VAL A 3 -21.45 -4.65 -1.29
N ALA A 4 -20.15 -4.45 -1.10
CA ALA A 4 -19.53 -3.13 -1.05
C ALA A 4 -18.87 -2.72 -2.38
N SER A 5 -18.62 -3.68 -3.27
CA SER A 5 -17.58 -3.51 -4.27
C SER A 5 -17.81 -4.27 -5.59
N GLY A 6 -18.89 -5.05 -5.73
CA GLY A 6 -19.32 -5.68 -6.99
C GLY A 6 -18.43 -6.81 -7.53
N LEU A 7 -17.19 -6.93 -7.03
CA LEU A 7 -16.22 -8.00 -7.32
C LEU A 7 -15.56 -8.42 -6.00
N ALA A 8 -15.45 -9.72 -5.76
CA ALA A 8 -14.73 -10.21 -4.58
C ALA A 8 -13.22 -10.00 -4.78
N HIS A 9 -12.67 -8.96 -4.16
CA HIS A 9 -11.24 -8.66 -4.20
C HIS A 9 -10.53 -9.51 -3.13
N ALA A 10 -9.86 -10.57 -3.58
CA ALA A 10 -9.23 -11.55 -2.70
C ALA A 10 -8.00 -10.98 -1.99
N ASP A 11 -7.38 -9.96 -2.56
CA ASP A 11 -6.22 -9.23 -2.02
C ASP A 11 -6.47 -8.53 -0.68
N ASN A 12 -7.72 -8.24 -0.31
CA ASN A 12 -8.08 -7.76 1.03
C ASN A 12 -8.52 -8.87 1.98
N ILE A 13 -9.40 -9.77 1.51
CA ILE A 13 -9.96 -10.85 2.35
C ILE A 13 -8.88 -11.85 2.74
N ALA A 14 -8.04 -12.25 1.79
CA ALA A 14 -7.04 -13.28 2.02
C ALA A 14 -6.02 -12.88 3.11
N PRO A 15 -5.36 -11.70 3.08
CA PRO A 15 -4.46 -11.32 4.18
C PRO A 15 -5.18 -11.03 5.50
N ALA A 16 -6.44 -10.57 5.46
CA ALA A 16 -7.23 -10.40 6.68
C ALA A 16 -7.52 -11.74 7.37
N LEU A 17 -7.78 -12.79 6.57
CA LEU A 17 -8.10 -14.13 7.07
C LEU A 17 -6.84 -14.92 7.44
N LEU A 18 -5.85 -14.97 6.54
CA LEU A 18 -4.68 -15.85 6.60
C LEU A 18 -3.46 -15.19 7.27
N GLY A 19 -3.44 -13.86 7.34
CA GLY A 19 -2.27 -13.11 7.78
C GLY A 19 -1.13 -13.09 6.77
N GLY A 20 -0.10 -12.32 7.08
CA GLY A 20 1.11 -12.19 6.29
C GLY A 20 0.93 -11.31 5.05
N ILE A 21 1.82 -11.53 4.07
CA ILE A 21 1.75 -10.90 2.76
C ILE A 21 1.20 -11.93 1.78
N ILE A 22 0.12 -11.60 1.08
CA ILE A 22 -0.56 -12.52 0.17
C ILE A 22 -0.36 -12.10 -1.28
N LEU A 23 0.01 -13.07 -2.11
CA LEU A 23 0.04 -12.98 -3.56
C LEU A 23 -1.13 -13.77 -4.15
N ILE A 24 -1.99 -13.09 -4.92
CA ILE A 24 -3.03 -13.73 -5.72
C ILE A 24 -2.49 -13.98 -7.13
N ARG A 25 -2.20 -15.23 -7.49
CA ARG A 25 -1.76 -15.60 -8.85
C ARG A 25 -2.94 -15.66 -9.83
N SER A 26 -4.09 -16.15 -9.37
CA SER A 26 -5.29 -16.35 -10.18
C SER A 26 -6.55 -16.15 -9.35
N TYR A 27 -7.59 -15.63 -9.97
CA TYR A 27 -8.93 -15.52 -9.38
C TYR A 27 -9.85 -16.69 -9.78
N ASP A 28 -9.62 -17.31 -10.94
CA ASP A 28 -10.41 -18.44 -11.45
C ASP A 28 -9.54 -19.46 -12.20
N PRO A 29 -9.23 -20.63 -11.61
CA PRO A 29 -9.49 -20.97 -10.21
C PRO A 29 -8.72 -20.05 -9.27
N LEU A 30 -9.26 -19.82 -8.07
CA LEU A 30 -8.59 -19.01 -7.05
C LEU A 30 -7.28 -19.68 -6.63
N ASP A 31 -6.17 -18.95 -6.74
CA ASP A 31 -4.84 -19.41 -6.38
C ASP A 31 -4.09 -18.34 -5.59
N VAL A 32 -3.81 -18.67 -4.33
CA VAL A 32 -3.35 -17.75 -3.28
C VAL A 32 -2.06 -18.30 -2.68
N LEU A 33 -1.03 -17.47 -2.67
CA LEU A 33 0.27 -17.80 -2.10
C LEU A 33 0.56 -16.85 -0.94
N GLN A 34 0.94 -17.42 0.21
CA GLN A 34 1.46 -16.64 1.32
C GLN A 34 2.97 -16.45 1.13
N LEU A 35 3.41 -15.19 1.11
CA LEU A 35 4.80 -14.80 1.07
C LEU A 35 5.32 -14.54 2.48
N PRO A 36 6.61 -14.81 2.75
CA PRO A 36 7.22 -14.41 4.02
C PRO A 36 7.21 -12.88 4.14
N ALA A 37 6.91 -12.40 5.34
CA ALA A 37 7.08 -10.99 5.68
C ALA A 37 8.51 -10.78 6.21
N PRO A 38 9.31 -9.85 5.63
CA PRO A 38 10.64 -9.55 6.13
C PRO A 38 10.62 -9.14 7.61
N ARG A 39 11.58 -9.62 8.40
CA ARG A 39 11.50 -9.58 9.88
C ARG A 39 11.45 -8.17 10.44
N GLU A 40 12.21 -7.26 9.83
CA GLU A 40 12.31 -5.87 10.27
C GLU A 40 11.22 -4.99 9.66
N LEU A 41 10.42 -5.48 8.72
CA LEU A 41 9.42 -4.66 8.03
C LEU A 41 8.40 -4.07 9.03
N ARG A 42 8.28 -2.74 9.00
CA ARG A 42 7.22 -1.97 9.64
C ARG A 42 6.37 -1.30 8.58
N CYS A 43 5.08 -1.26 8.84
CA CYS A 43 4.11 -0.53 8.05
C CYS A 43 3.57 0.64 8.88
N VAL A 44 3.63 1.83 8.31
CA VAL A 44 2.97 3.02 8.82
C VAL A 44 1.78 3.30 7.93
N ILE A 45 0.59 3.35 8.50
CA ILE A 45 -0.65 3.72 7.79
C ILE A 45 -1.06 5.10 8.27
N LEU A 46 -1.16 6.07 7.36
CA LEU A 46 -1.88 7.32 7.56
C LEU A 46 -3.30 7.15 7.01
N HIS A 47 -4.30 7.46 7.83
CA HIS A 47 -5.70 7.50 7.44
C HIS A 47 -6.23 8.94 7.53
N PRO A 48 -6.31 9.66 6.39
CA PRO A 48 -6.95 10.97 6.32
C PRO A 48 -8.46 10.88 6.60
N ALA A 49 -9.00 11.79 7.40
CA ALA A 49 -10.41 11.89 7.76
C ALA A 49 -11.22 12.56 6.63
N ILE A 50 -11.12 12.00 5.42
CA ILE A 50 -11.89 12.39 4.25
C ILE A 50 -12.58 11.18 3.68
N GLU A 51 -13.76 11.40 3.11
CA GLU A 51 -14.49 10.37 2.39
C GLU A 51 -14.27 10.58 0.89
N ILE A 52 -13.48 9.70 0.27
CA ILE A 52 -13.42 9.60 -1.18
C ILE A 52 -14.40 8.52 -1.59
N ARG A 53 -15.43 8.87 -2.36
CA ARG A 53 -16.39 7.88 -2.86
C ARG A 53 -15.64 6.85 -3.71
N THR A 54 -15.77 5.57 -3.38
CA THR A 54 -15.13 4.46 -4.09
C THR A 54 -15.57 4.35 -5.55
N SER A 55 -16.76 4.89 -5.90
CA SER A 55 -17.19 5.08 -7.29
C SER A 55 -16.24 5.97 -8.09
N ASP A 56 -15.67 6.99 -7.45
CA ASP A 56 -14.88 8.05 -8.10
C ASP A 56 -13.40 7.65 -8.27
N THR A 57 -12.95 6.62 -7.55
CA THR A 57 -11.58 6.05 -7.67
C THR A 57 -11.52 4.87 -8.63
N ARG A 58 -12.59 4.09 -8.76
CA ARG A 58 -12.63 2.89 -9.63
C ARG A 58 -12.89 3.21 -11.09
N GLY A 59 -13.74 4.19 -11.38
CA GLY A 59 -13.99 4.66 -12.75
C GLY A 59 -12.81 5.42 -13.39
N LYS A 60 -11.68 5.54 -12.70
CA LYS A 60 -10.50 6.30 -13.15
C LYS A 60 -9.31 5.45 -13.56
N LEU A 61 -9.36 4.13 -13.37
CA LEU A 61 -8.32 3.28 -13.94
C LEU A 61 -8.51 3.21 -15.46
N PRO A 62 -7.42 3.30 -16.24
CA PRO A 62 -7.53 3.26 -17.68
C PRO A 62 -7.93 1.85 -18.15
N GLU A 63 -8.80 1.78 -19.15
CA GLU A 63 -9.18 0.49 -19.78
C GLU A 63 -8.01 -0.17 -20.52
N SER A 64 -6.99 0.61 -20.88
CA SER A 64 -5.78 0.13 -21.53
C SER A 64 -4.54 0.88 -21.02
N ILE A 65 -3.41 0.20 -20.99
CA ILE A 65 -2.11 0.77 -20.63
C ILE A 65 -1.14 0.60 -21.79
N ARG A 66 -0.13 1.48 -21.86
CA ARG A 66 0.93 1.33 -22.87
C ARG A 66 1.78 0.12 -22.52
N LEU A 67 2.27 -0.60 -23.54
CA LEU A 67 3.15 -1.75 -23.34
C LEU A 67 4.37 -1.42 -22.46
N LYS A 68 4.97 -0.23 -22.61
CA LYS A 68 6.09 0.19 -21.76
C LYS A 68 5.73 0.28 -20.28
N ASP A 69 4.53 0.75 -19.94
CA ASP A 69 4.08 0.87 -18.56
C ASP A 69 3.78 -0.52 -17.99
N ALA A 70 3.21 -1.43 -18.81
CA ALA A 70 3.01 -2.83 -18.46
C ALA A 70 4.34 -3.54 -18.14
N LEU A 71 5.36 -3.34 -18.99
CA LEU A 71 6.70 -3.91 -18.77
C LEU A 71 7.35 -3.37 -17.50
N SER A 72 7.25 -2.06 -17.25
CA SER A 72 7.73 -1.44 -16.01
C SER A 72 7.01 -1.97 -14.79
N GLN A 73 5.68 -2.06 -14.82
CA GLN A 73 4.88 -2.56 -13.71
C GLN A 73 5.21 -4.02 -13.38
N VAL A 74 5.32 -4.89 -14.40
CA VAL A 74 5.66 -6.31 -14.21
C VAL A 74 7.08 -6.46 -13.66
N GLY A 75 8.03 -5.66 -14.15
CA GLY A 75 9.40 -5.62 -13.62
C GLY A 75 9.43 -5.23 -12.14
N ASN A 76 8.74 -4.14 -11.77
CA ASN A 76 8.61 -3.68 -10.39
C ASN A 76 7.93 -4.74 -9.50
N PHE A 77 6.85 -5.35 -9.99
CA PHE A 77 6.15 -6.40 -9.25
C PHE A 77 7.05 -7.63 -9.00
N GLY A 78 7.75 -8.13 -10.02
CA GLY A 78 8.68 -9.26 -9.88
C GLY A 78 9.84 -8.94 -8.92
N ALA A 79 10.39 -7.74 -9.02
CA ALA A 79 11.44 -7.26 -8.13
C ALA A 79 10.96 -7.08 -6.68
N LEU A 80 9.72 -6.62 -6.47
CA LEU A 80 9.09 -6.53 -5.15
C LEU A 80 8.96 -7.92 -4.51
N VAL A 81 8.44 -8.90 -5.24
CA VAL A 81 8.34 -10.29 -4.75
C VAL A 81 9.73 -10.85 -4.42
N ALA A 82 10.72 -10.64 -5.29
CA ALA A 82 12.09 -11.06 -5.03
C ALA A 82 12.70 -10.37 -3.80
N GLY A 83 12.44 -9.07 -3.60
CA GLY A 83 12.90 -8.30 -2.45
C GLY A 83 12.29 -8.81 -1.14
N LEU A 84 10.99 -9.11 -1.14
CA LEU A 84 10.32 -9.72 0.02
C LEU A 84 10.91 -11.08 0.39
N LEU A 85 11.12 -11.96 -0.60
CA LEU A 85 11.69 -13.30 -0.39
C LEU A 85 13.15 -13.27 0.11
N ARG A 86 13.90 -12.22 -0.24
CA ARG A 86 15.31 -12.06 0.11
C ARG A 86 15.55 -11.15 1.32
N GLU A 87 14.49 -10.59 1.90
CA GLU A 87 14.56 -9.53 2.91
C GLU A 87 15.45 -8.34 2.45
N ASP A 88 15.43 -8.02 1.15
CA ASP A 88 16.20 -6.93 0.54
C ASP A 88 15.35 -5.64 0.53
N TYR A 89 15.47 -4.85 1.60
CA TYR A 89 14.69 -3.63 1.82
C TYR A 89 14.92 -2.56 0.75
N ASP A 90 16.15 -2.45 0.24
CA ASP A 90 16.49 -1.50 -0.84
C ASP A 90 15.85 -1.90 -2.17
N LEU A 91 15.80 -3.20 -2.47
CA LEU A 91 15.06 -3.71 -3.63
C LEU A 91 13.56 -3.51 -3.47
N ILE A 92 13.00 -3.77 -2.29
CA ILE A 92 11.58 -3.50 -2.01
C ILE A 92 11.28 -2.02 -2.27
N GLY A 93 12.08 -1.10 -1.71
CA GLY A 93 11.89 0.33 -1.88
C GLY A 93 11.92 0.79 -3.33
N ARG A 94 12.94 0.38 -4.10
CA ARG A 94 13.04 0.71 -5.54
C ARG A 94 11.95 0.06 -6.39
N SER A 95 11.33 -1.01 -5.91
CA SER A 95 10.26 -1.73 -6.60
C SER A 95 8.86 -1.21 -6.28
N LEU A 96 8.70 -0.42 -5.21
CA LEU A 96 7.42 0.20 -4.81
C LEU A 96 7.11 1.44 -5.64
N HIS A 97 7.00 1.23 -6.95
CA HIS A 97 6.66 2.25 -7.91
C HIS A 97 5.53 1.76 -8.82
N ASP A 98 4.33 2.20 -8.51
CA ASP A 98 3.12 1.90 -9.29
C ASP A 98 2.96 2.91 -10.43
N VAL A 99 3.08 2.44 -11.66
CA VAL A 99 2.93 3.27 -12.88
C VAL A 99 1.51 3.26 -13.44
N ILE A 100 0.58 2.55 -12.80
CA ILE A 100 -0.78 2.36 -13.28
C ILE A 100 -1.80 3.05 -12.37
N ALA A 101 -1.93 2.62 -11.11
CA ALA A 101 -3.04 3.08 -10.27
C ALA A 101 -2.71 4.36 -9.48
N GLU A 102 -1.50 4.49 -8.93
CA GLU A 102 -1.06 5.68 -8.19
C GLU A 102 -1.18 6.98 -9.02
N PRO A 103 -0.75 7.06 -10.29
CA PRO A 103 -0.91 8.29 -11.09
C PRO A 103 -2.37 8.70 -11.30
N CYS A 104 -3.29 7.73 -11.39
CA CYS A 104 -4.72 7.97 -11.55
C CYS A 104 -5.42 8.35 -10.23
N ARG A 105 -4.94 7.80 -9.10
CA ARG A 105 -5.60 7.93 -7.78
C ARG A 105 -5.02 9.04 -6.92
N SER A 106 -3.71 9.29 -6.99
CA SER A 106 -3.04 10.31 -6.18
C SER A 106 -3.64 11.72 -6.29
N PRO A 107 -4.15 12.20 -7.45
CA PRO A 107 -4.79 13.52 -7.52
C PRO A 107 -6.08 13.65 -6.69
N LEU A 108 -6.67 12.52 -6.28
CA LEU A 108 -7.88 12.50 -5.44
C LEU A 108 -7.55 12.67 -3.95
N ILE A 109 -6.29 12.48 -3.56
CA ILE A 109 -5.86 12.52 -2.17
C ILE A 109 -5.17 13.87 -1.94
N PRO A 110 -5.78 14.80 -1.18
CA PRO A 110 -5.20 16.10 -0.90
C PRO A 110 -3.79 15.97 -0.31
N GLY A 111 -2.81 16.62 -0.94
CA GLY A 111 -1.45 16.64 -0.45
C GLY A 111 -0.66 15.33 -0.60
N PHE A 112 -1.13 14.35 -1.40
CA PHE A 112 -0.48 13.04 -1.51
C PHE A 112 1.02 13.13 -1.79
N ALA A 113 1.45 13.96 -2.74
CA ALA A 113 2.85 14.10 -3.10
C ALA A 113 3.70 14.62 -1.92
N GLN A 114 3.18 15.60 -1.18
CA GLN A 114 3.82 16.17 0.01
C GLN A 114 3.87 15.17 1.16
N ILE A 115 2.80 14.39 1.37
CA ILE A 115 2.75 13.34 2.38
C ILE A 115 3.76 12.23 2.04
N LYS A 116 3.80 11.81 0.77
CA LYS A 116 4.76 10.81 0.27
C LYS A 116 6.19 11.28 0.47
N GLN A 117 6.50 12.52 0.10
CA GLN A 117 7.83 13.09 0.28
C GLN A 117 8.20 13.19 1.77
N ALA A 118 7.29 13.65 2.62
CA ALA A 118 7.52 13.72 4.07
C ALA A 118 7.80 12.34 4.69
N ALA A 119 7.16 11.27 4.20
CA ALA A 119 7.47 9.91 4.63
C ALA A 119 8.89 9.49 4.23
N LEU A 120 9.29 9.75 2.96
CA LEU A 120 10.62 9.41 2.45
C LEU A 120 11.72 10.19 3.18
N ASP A 121 11.53 11.50 3.40
CA ASP A 121 12.46 12.35 4.13
C ASP A 121 12.63 11.91 5.60
N ALA A 122 11.58 11.33 6.19
CA ALA A 122 11.60 10.78 7.54
C ALA A 122 12.19 9.35 7.63
N GLY A 123 12.68 8.79 6.52
CA GLY A 123 13.36 7.49 6.48
C GLY A 123 12.52 6.32 5.99
N ALA A 124 11.38 6.55 5.33
CA ALA A 124 10.69 5.49 4.63
C ALA A 124 11.47 5.09 3.36
N PHE A 125 11.59 3.79 3.10
CA PHE A 125 12.16 3.31 1.83
C PHE A 125 11.09 3.11 0.74
N GLY A 126 9.81 3.16 1.09
CA GLY A 126 8.70 3.09 0.15
C GLY A 126 7.45 3.73 0.74
N CYS A 127 6.64 4.39 -0.10
CA CYS A 127 5.39 5.02 0.30
C CYS A 127 4.43 5.10 -0.89
N SER A 128 3.18 4.67 -0.69
CA SER A 128 2.14 4.67 -1.72
C SER A 128 0.74 4.63 -1.11
N ILE A 129 -0.27 4.52 -1.96
CA ILE A 129 -1.69 4.48 -1.57
C ILE A 129 -2.01 3.08 -1.02
N SER A 130 -2.68 3.04 0.14
CA SER A 130 -3.21 1.79 0.69
C SER A 130 -4.54 1.46 0.01
N GLY A 131 -4.56 0.39 -0.79
CA GLY A 131 -5.74 -0.04 -1.54
C GLY A 131 -6.19 1.01 -2.56
N SER A 132 -7.46 1.44 -2.47
CA SER A 132 -8.00 2.51 -3.32
C SER A 132 -7.81 3.93 -2.76
N GLY A 133 -7.19 4.08 -1.59
CA GLY A 133 -7.14 5.35 -0.85
C GLY A 133 -8.44 5.63 -0.08
N PRO A 134 -8.50 6.73 0.69
CA PRO A 134 -7.49 7.80 0.82
C PRO A 134 -6.30 7.45 1.71
N SER A 135 -6.33 6.32 2.40
CA SER A 135 -5.22 5.91 3.27
C SER A 135 -3.92 5.76 2.47
N ILE A 136 -2.81 6.14 3.11
CA ILE A 136 -1.45 6.09 2.55
C ILE A 136 -0.64 5.18 3.47
N PHE A 137 0.20 4.32 2.90
CA PHE A 137 1.14 3.51 3.66
C PHE A 137 2.58 3.91 3.37
N ALA A 138 3.46 3.67 4.34
CA ALA A 138 4.90 3.76 4.19
C ALA A 138 5.59 2.58 4.87
N PHE A 139 6.74 2.16 4.35
CA PHE A 139 7.56 1.09 4.91
C PHE A 139 8.90 1.58 5.44
N CYS A 140 9.32 1.00 6.57
CA CYS A 140 10.63 1.19 7.20
C CYS A 140 11.03 -0.08 7.98
N THR A 141 12.18 -0.07 8.65
CA THR A 141 12.75 -1.26 9.32
C THR A 141 12.72 -1.24 10.85
N ASN A 142 12.36 -0.11 11.49
CA ASN A 142 12.35 -0.01 12.95
C ASN A 142 11.22 0.88 13.48
N ASP A 143 10.91 0.70 14.76
CA ASP A 143 9.75 1.33 15.40
C ASP A 143 9.91 2.85 15.60
N ASP A 144 11.14 3.32 15.89
CA ASP A 144 11.41 4.75 16.06
C ASP A 144 11.23 5.51 14.74
N THR A 145 11.78 4.97 13.65
CA THR A 145 11.57 5.50 12.29
C THR A 145 10.10 5.42 11.91
N ALA A 146 9.38 4.34 12.24
CA ALA A 146 7.94 4.23 11.97
C ALA A 146 7.14 5.37 12.65
N ILE A 147 7.46 5.69 13.91
CA ILE A 147 6.83 6.79 14.65
C ILE A 147 7.18 8.14 14.01
N ALA A 148 8.44 8.34 13.62
CA ALA A 148 8.88 9.58 12.97
C ALA A 148 8.16 9.80 11.64
N ILE A 149 8.06 8.76 10.81
CA ILE A 149 7.30 8.76 9.55
C ILE A 149 5.83 9.08 9.80
N GLY A 150 5.19 8.43 10.76
CA GLY A 150 3.77 8.65 11.07
C GLY A 150 3.47 10.11 11.43
N LYS A 151 4.32 10.72 12.26
CA LYS A 151 4.24 12.15 12.59
C LYS A 151 4.48 13.06 11.38
N ALA A 152 5.49 12.76 10.56
CA ALA A 152 5.79 13.54 9.37
C ALA A 152 4.63 13.52 8.36
N MET A 153 4.08 12.34 8.10
CA MET A 153 2.91 12.16 7.24
C MET A 153 1.67 12.89 7.78
N GLN A 154 1.41 12.79 9.09
CA GLN A 154 0.27 13.46 9.73
C GLN A 154 0.40 14.98 9.67
N ASN A 155 1.60 15.52 9.92
CA ASN A 155 1.86 16.96 9.80
C ASN A 155 1.70 17.47 8.37
N ALA A 156 2.22 16.72 7.38
CA ALA A 156 2.03 17.06 5.97
C ALA A 156 0.55 17.04 5.57
N CYS A 157 -0.22 16.05 6.04
CA CYS A 157 -1.66 15.98 5.81
C CYS A 157 -2.40 17.18 6.43
N ALA A 158 -2.06 17.54 7.68
CA ALA A 158 -2.64 18.68 8.38
C ALA A 158 -2.32 20.02 7.69
N ALA A 159 -1.16 20.16 7.05
CA ALA A 159 -0.81 21.36 6.26
C ALA A 159 -1.73 21.55 5.05
N HIS A 160 -2.43 20.51 4.61
CA HIS A 160 -3.48 20.56 3.58
C HIS A 160 -4.89 20.69 4.16
N GLY A 161 -5.03 21.01 5.45
CA GLY A 161 -6.31 21.21 6.12
C GLY A 161 -7.11 19.92 6.37
N VAL A 162 -6.44 18.77 6.35
CA VAL A 162 -7.08 17.45 6.53
C VAL A 162 -6.65 16.83 7.85
N GLU A 163 -7.60 16.58 8.74
CA GLU A 163 -7.36 15.78 9.94
C GLU A 163 -7.00 14.33 9.56
N SER A 164 -6.17 13.68 10.37
CA SER A 164 -5.76 12.30 10.08
C SER A 164 -5.33 11.56 11.34
N LYS A 165 -5.38 10.23 11.29
CA LYS A 165 -4.78 9.32 12.28
C LYS A 165 -3.67 8.53 11.62
N TYR A 166 -2.68 8.11 12.38
CA TYR A 166 -1.69 7.14 11.89
C TYR A 166 -1.59 5.93 12.81
N TYR A 167 -1.15 4.82 12.23
CA TYR A 167 -0.95 3.54 12.90
C TYR A 167 0.40 2.97 12.49
N CYS A 168 1.15 2.41 13.43
CA CYS A 168 2.43 1.75 13.16
C CYS A 168 2.33 0.30 13.62
N SER A 169 2.71 -0.64 12.76
CA SER A 169 2.73 -2.06 13.13
C SER A 169 3.77 -2.84 12.34
N ARG A 170 4.05 -4.06 12.81
CA ARG A 170 4.59 -5.13 11.97
C ARG A 170 3.48 -5.70 11.08
N ILE A 171 3.86 -6.52 10.11
CA ILE A 171 2.89 -7.37 9.38
C ILE A 171 2.30 -8.38 10.36
N ASN A 172 0.97 -8.47 10.43
CA ASN A 172 0.27 -9.47 11.24
C ASN A 172 0.39 -10.84 10.57
N PRO A 173 1.11 -11.83 11.15
CA PRO A 173 1.30 -13.13 10.51
C PRO A 173 0.12 -14.09 10.72
N VAL A 174 -0.82 -13.78 11.62
CA VAL A 174 -1.88 -14.70 12.05
C VAL A 174 -3.17 -14.49 11.26
N GLY A 175 -3.47 -13.24 10.89
CA GLY A 175 -4.75 -12.88 10.29
C GLY A 175 -5.87 -12.87 11.33
N ALA A 176 -6.99 -13.51 11.02
CA ALA A 176 -8.17 -13.53 11.87
C ALA A 176 -7.99 -14.47 13.06
N VAL A 177 -8.35 -14.01 14.26
CA VAL A 177 -8.30 -14.80 15.50
C VAL A 177 -9.67 -14.90 16.13
N ARG A 178 -9.96 -16.03 16.80
CA ARG A 178 -11.18 -16.17 17.60
C ARG A 178 -11.01 -15.34 18.89
N VAL A 179 -11.93 -14.41 19.12
CA VAL A 179 -12.00 -13.58 20.32
C VAL A 179 -12.87 -14.24 21.38
#